data_AF-A0A0Q9QUL8-F1
#
_entry.id   AF-A0A0Q9QUL8-F1
#
_cell.length_a   1.000
_cell.length_b   1.000
_cell.length_c   1.000
_cell.angle_alpha   90.00
_cell.angle_beta   90.00
_cell.angle_gamma   90.00
#
_symmetry.space_group_name_H-M   'P 1'
#
loop_
_entity.id
_entity.type
_entity.pdbx_description
1 polymer ?
#
loop_
_entity_poly.entity_id
_entity_poly.type
_entity_poly.pdbx_seq_one_letter_code
_entity_poly.pdbx_strand_id
1 'polypeptide(L)'
;MTQIHLYAHLSADAITHFDNPDAPDEALCGRIEQGGQRLLSVDQIRAWCGRPDVQVVVNEVIDLRQRLECHGYKPTPRIREHVIVRDGTCVFPWCGRNARLCDLDH
;
A
#
# COMPACT_ATOMS: atom_id res chain seq x y z
N MET A 1 12.19 -14.35 16.51
CA MET A 1 11.86 -14.47 15.08
C MET A 1 11.66 -13.07 14.54
N THR A 2 12.32 -12.73 13.43
CA THR A 2 12.14 -11.42 12.78
C THR A 2 11.02 -11.58 11.74
N GLN A 3 9.92 -10.84 11.91
CA GLN A 3 8.80 -10.81 10.96
C GLN A 3 8.96 -9.59 10.05
N ILE A 4 8.82 -9.79 8.75
CA ILE A 4 8.84 -8.72 7.75
C ILE A 4 7.40 -8.47 7.32
N HIS A 5 6.92 -7.24 7.51
CA HIS A 5 5.64 -6.79 6.98
C HIS A 5 5.92 -6.01 5.69
N LEU A 6 5.21 -6.34 4.62
CA LEU A 6 5.25 -5.63 3.34
C LEU A 6 3.84 -5.09 3.06
N TYR A 7 3.73 -3.82 2.68
CA TYR A 7 2.45 -3.22 2.26
C TYR A 7 2.51 -2.99 0.75
N ALA A 8 1.66 -3.73 0.04
CA ALA A 8 1.56 -3.68 -1.41
C ALA A 8 0.20 -3.12 -1.83
N HIS A 9 0.23 -2.17 -2.77
CA HIS A 9 -0.96 -1.57 -3.35
C HIS A 9 -1.11 -2.04 -4.79
N LEU A 10 -2.23 -2.69 -5.08
CA LEU A 10 -2.60 -3.07 -6.44
C LEU A 10 -3.70 -2.14 -6.94
N SER A 11 -3.62 -1.73 -8.20
CA SER A 11 -4.76 -1.09 -8.87
C SER A 11 -5.88 -2.11 -9.10
N ALA A 12 -7.11 -1.63 -9.31
CA ALA A 12 -8.19 -2.50 -9.74
C ALA A 12 -7.86 -3.20 -11.06
N ASP A 13 -7.21 -2.49 -11.99
CA ASP A 13 -6.79 -3.01 -13.29
C ASP A 13 -5.81 -4.18 -13.16
N ALA A 14 -4.89 -4.14 -12.20
CA ALA A 14 -3.97 -5.24 -11.91
C ALA A 14 -4.69 -6.52 -11.45
N ILE A 15 -5.90 -6.38 -10.90
CA ILE A 15 -6.73 -7.50 -10.46
C ILE A 15 -7.65 -7.97 -11.57
N THR A 16 -8.17 -7.07 -12.42
CA THR A 16 -9.15 -7.43 -13.45
C THR A 16 -8.53 -7.83 -14.78
N HIS A 17 -7.30 -7.41 -15.06
CA HIS A 17 -6.61 -7.64 -16.34
C HIS A 17 -5.36 -8.52 -16.22
N PHE A 18 -5.19 -9.25 -15.11
CA PHE A 18 -3.99 -10.07 -14.86
C PHE A 18 -3.71 -11.16 -15.91
N ASP A 19 -4.73 -11.54 -16.68
CA ASP A 19 -4.69 -12.55 -17.74
C ASP A 19 -4.74 -11.94 -19.16
N ASN A 20 -4.79 -10.60 -19.26
CA ASN A 20 -4.81 -9.90 -20.54
C ASN A 20 -3.37 -9.73 -21.06
N PRO A 21 -2.99 -10.43 -22.16
CA PRO A 21 -1.63 -10.33 -22.71
C PRO A 21 -1.32 -8.97 -23.34
N ASP A 22 -2.35 -8.16 -23.64
CA ASP A 22 -2.22 -6.83 -24.22
C ASP A 22 -2.25 -5.71 -23.16
N ALA A 23 -2.35 -6.05 -21.87
CA ALA A 23 -2.31 -5.06 -20.80
C ALA A 23 -0.89 -4.45 -20.70
N PRO A 24 -0.75 -3.12 -20.52
CA PRO A 24 0.57 -2.52 -20.33
C PRO A 24 1.21 -3.00 -19.03
N ASP A 25 2.53 -3.20 -19.00
CA ASP A 25 3.26 -3.72 -17.83
C ASP A 25 3.01 -2.93 -16.54
N GLU A 26 2.78 -1.61 -16.65
CA GLU A 26 2.41 -0.75 -15.52
C GLU A 26 1.05 -1.10 -14.91
N ALA A 27 0.12 -1.67 -15.69
CA ALA A 27 -1.16 -2.16 -15.20
C ALA A 27 -1.04 -3.48 -14.43
N LEU A 28 0.07 -4.21 -14.55
CA LEU A 28 0.30 -5.53 -13.94
C LEU A 28 1.30 -5.49 -12.78
N CYS A 29 1.46 -4.33 -12.15
CA CYS A 29 2.39 -4.11 -11.06
C CYS A 29 1.70 -3.64 -9.78
N GLY A 30 2.22 -4.07 -8.63
CA GLY A 30 1.89 -3.54 -7.32
C GLY A 30 2.97 -2.59 -6.81
N ARG A 31 2.59 -1.46 -6.23
CA ARG A 31 3.54 -0.56 -5.56
C ARG A 31 3.80 -1.06 -4.15
N ILE A 32 5.07 -1.14 -3.74
CA ILE A 32 5.44 -1.49 -2.36
C ILE A 32 5.89 -0.26 -1.59
N GLU A 33 5.27 -0.01 -0.43
CA GLU A 33 5.59 1.18 0.35
C GLU A 33 7.04 1.17 0.89
N GLN A 34 7.53 0.01 1.33
CA GLN A 34 8.88 -0.16 1.87
C GLN A 34 9.97 -0.23 0.79
N GLY A 35 9.60 -0.33 -0.48
CA GLY A 35 10.55 -0.54 -1.58
C GLY A 35 11.00 0.73 -2.30
N GLY A 36 10.46 1.90 -1.93
CA GLY A 36 10.67 3.14 -2.70
C GLY A 36 9.95 3.05 -4.06
N GLN A 37 10.63 3.37 -5.16
CA GLN A 37 10.11 3.26 -6.53
C GLN A 37 10.11 1.81 -7.08
N ARG A 38 10.36 0.81 -6.22
CA ARG A 38 10.34 -0.60 -6.62
C ARG A 38 8.90 -1.09 -6.78
N LEU A 39 8.69 -1.94 -7.77
CA LEU A 39 7.41 -2.55 -8.08
C LEU A 39 7.47 -4.05 -7.79
N LEU A 40 6.32 -4.62 -7.45
CA LEU A 40 6.08 -6.05 -7.35
C LEU A 40 5.30 -6.50 -8.57
N SER A 41 5.66 -7.62 -9.18
CA SER A 41 4.80 -8.23 -10.19
C SER A 41 3.59 -8.89 -9.54
N VAL A 42 2.46 -8.94 -10.26
CA VAL A 42 1.29 -9.70 -9.83
C VAL A 42 1.63 -11.18 -9.59
N ASP A 43 2.51 -11.76 -10.40
CA ASP A 43 3.00 -13.14 -10.21
C ASP A 43 3.73 -13.35 -8.88
N GLN A 44 4.55 -12.37 -8.45
CA GLN A 44 5.22 -12.44 -7.16
C GLN A 44 4.23 -12.44 -5.99
N ILE A 45 3.18 -11.62 -6.11
CA ILE A 45 2.10 -11.54 -5.12
C ILE A 45 1.30 -12.85 -5.10
N ARG A 46 0.94 -13.39 -6.28
CA ARG A 46 0.27 -14.69 -6.41
C ARG A 46 1.10 -15.83 -5.79
N ALA A 47 2.40 -15.82 -6.02
CA ALA A 47 3.31 -16.81 -5.44
C ALA A 47 3.30 -16.77 -3.90
N TRP A 48 3.21 -15.58 -3.29
CA TRP A 48 3.07 -15.46 -1.82
C TRP A 48 1.72 -15.96 -1.31
N CYS A 49 0.63 -15.67 -2.03
CA CYS A 49 -0.71 -16.17 -1.67
C CYS A 49 -0.78 -17.71 -1.67
N GLY A 50 0.03 -18.40 -2.48
CA GLY A 50 0.09 -19.86 -2.53
C GLY A 50 1.00 -20.50 -1.47
N ARG A 51 1.75 -19.71 -0.69
CA ARG A 51 2.74 -20.22 0.27
C ARG A 51 2.15 -20.40 1.67
N PRO A 52 2.19 -21.60 2.27
CA PRO A 52 1.62 -21.86 3.59
C PRO A 52 2.42 -21.21 4.73
N ASP A 53 3.68 -20.86 4.47
CA ASP A 53 4.56 -20.18 5.42
C ASP A 53 4.46 -18.64 5.35
N VAL A 54 3.59 -18.11 4.49
CA VAL A 54 3.36 -16.67 4.34
C VAL A 54 1.93 -16.33 4.77
N GLN A 55 1.81 -15.36 5.68
CA GLN A 55 0.50 -14.79 6.01
C GLN A 55 0.18 -13.62 5.07
N VAL A 56 -0.85 -13.76 4.26
CA VAL A 56 -1.39 -12.69 3.42
C VAL A 56 -2.69 -12.16 4.03
N VAL A 57 -2.75 -10.86 4.26
CA VAL A 57 -3.95 -10.17 4.75
C VAL A 57 -4.40 -9.18 3.70
N VAL A 58 -5.63 -9.33 3.22
CA VAL A 58 -6.24 -8.40 2.26
C VAL A 58 -7.02 -7.36 3.06
N ASN A 59 -6.60 -6.10 2.94
CA ASN A 59 -7.29 -4.96 3.53
C ASN A 59 -8.23 -4.32 2.50
N GLU A 60 -9.23 -3.59 3.00
CA GLU A 60 -10.12 -2.80 2.15
C GLU A 60 -9.34 -1.76 1.33
N VAL A 61 -9.79 -1.52 0.09
CA VAL A 61 -9.25 -0.43 -0.74
C VAL A 61 -9.64 0.90 -0.10
N ILE A 62 -8.64 1.71 0.20
CA ILE A 62 -8.86 3.07 0.72
C ILE A 62 -9.04 4.01 -0.46
N ASP A 63 -10.24 4.57 -0.59
CA ASP A 63 -10.47 5.65 -1.53
C ASP A 63 -9.79 6.93 -1.04
N LEU A 64 -8.68 7.30 -1.68
CA LEU A 64 -7.92 8.51 -1.37
C LEU A 64 -8.68 9.81 -1.73
N ARG A 65 -9.81 9.71 -2.45
CA ARG A 65 -10.69 10.85 -2.74
C ARG A 65 -11.74 11.09 -1.65
N GLN A 66 -11.94 10.13 -0.76
CA GLN A 66 -12.91 10.23 0.31
C GLN A 66 -12.47 11.27 1.35
N ARG A 67 -13.35 12.25 1.65
CA ARG A 67 -13.17 13.11 2.82
C ARG A 67 -13.54 12.33 4.08
N LEU A 68 -12.57 12.17 4.98
CA LEU A 68 -12.77 11.56 6.30
C LEU A 68 -12.70 12.64 7.39
N GLU A 69 -13.53 12.50 8.42
CA GLU A 69 -13.54 13.39 9.58
C GLU A 69 -13.80 12.62 10.88
N CYS A 70 -13.35 13.18 12.00
CA CYS A 70 -13.67 12.69 13.33
C CYS A 70 -13.80 13.85 14.31
N HIS A 71 -14.70 13.73 15.28
CA HIS A 71 -14.95 14.78 16.28
C HIS A 71 -13.93 14.79 17.43
N GLY A 72 -13.16 13.72 17.60
CA GLY A 72 -12.15 13.61 18.66
C GLY A 72 -10.81 14.23 18.27
N TYR A 73 -10.00 14.56 19.28
CA TYR A 73 -8.63 15.05 19.09
C TYR A 73 -7.71 14.01 18.43
N LYS A 74 -7.93 12.73 18.71
CA LYS A 74 -7.14 11.63 18.14
C LYS A 74 -7.78 11.16 16.83
N PRO A 75 -7.04 11.18 15.69
CA PRO A 75 -7.50 10.59 14.45
C PRO A 75 -7.87 9.11 14.63
N THR A 76 -8.95 8.68 13.98
CA THR A 76 -9.34 7.27 13.96
C THR A 76 -8.28 6.42 13.24
N PRO A 77 -8.21 5.10 13.48
CA PRO A 77 -7.31 4.21 12.75
C PRO A 77 -7.47 4.33 11.23
N ARG A 78 -8.72 4.49 10.75
CA ARG A 78 -9.02 4.67 9.32
C ARG A 78 -8.45 5.97 8.75
N ILE A 79 -8.57 7.09 9.48
CA ILE A 79 -7.96 8.37 9.06
C ILE A 79 -6.44 8.26 9.03
N ARG A 80 -5.85 7.63 10.06
CA ARG A 80 -4.41 7.38 10.12
C ARG A 80 -3.92 6.58 8.91
N GLU A 81 -4.58 5.48 8.60
CA GLU A 81 -4.21 4.65 7.46
C GLU A 81 -4.38 5.40 6.13
N HIS A 82 -5.46 6.18 5.99
CA HIS A 82 -5.69 7.01 4.81
C HIS A 82 -4.55 8.02 4.58
N VAL A 83 -4.09 8.71 5.62
CA VAL A 83 -2.96 9.66 5.51
C VAL A 83 -1.66 8.95 5.15
N ILE A 84 -1.36 7.82 5.81
CA ILE A 84 -0.17 7.01 5.52
C ILE A 84 -0.11 6.62 4.04
N VAL A 85 -1.20 6.09 3.50
CA VAL A 85 -1.25 5.60 2.12
C VAL A 85 -1.24 6.75 1.11
N ARG A 86 -1.90 7.88 1.44
CA ARG A 86 -1.93 9.09 0.60
C ARG A 86 -0.54 9.68 0.44
N ASP A 87 0.18 9.85 1.55
CA ASP A 87 1.45 10.58 1.55
C ASP A 87 2.62 9.66 1.19
N GLY A 88 2.58 8.40 1.59
CA GLY A 88 3.60 7.36 1.30
C GLY A 88 4.95 7.57 2.00
N THR A 89 5.36 8.83 2.14
CA THR A 89 6.53 9.29 2.87
C THR A 89 6.16 10.44 3.81
N CYS A 90 7.06 10.77 4.73
CA CYS A 90 6.96 11.96 5.56
C CYS A 90 6.74 13.22 4.70
N VAL A 91 5.84 14.10 5.12
CA VAL A 91 5.54 15.35 4.40
C VAL A 91 6.47 16.51 4.76
N PHE A 92 7.30 16.35 5.82
CA PHE A 92 8.32 17.33 6.17
C PHE A 92 9.29 17.56 4.99
N PRO A 93 9.66 18.82 4.68
CA PRO A 93 10.51 19.12 3.54
C PRO A 93 11.78 18.26 3.48
N TRP A 94 12.00 17.64 2.31
CA TRP A 94 13.16 16.79 1.98
C TRP A 94 13.25 15.45 2.72
N CYS A 95 12.27 15.10 3.55
CA CYS A 95 12.26 13.81 4.23
C CYS A 95 11.69 12.71 3.33
N GLY A 96 12.49 11.68 3.02
CA GLY A 96 12.05 10.51 2.24
C GLY A 96 11.66 9.30 3.09
N ARG A 97 11.50 9.48 4.41
CA ARG A 97 11.19 8.36 5.32
C ARG A 97 9.79 7.83 5.05
N ASN A 98 9.63 6.50 4.97
CA ASN A 98 8.33 5.86 4.80
C ASN A 98 7.33 6.31 5.88
N ALA A 99 6.10 6.66 5.47
CA ALA A 99 5.08 7.24 6.35
C ALA A 99 4.68 6.34 7.53
N ARG A 100 4.84 5.01 7.43
CA ARG A 100 4.57 4.08 8.54
C ARG A 100 5.57 4.15 9.68
N LEU A 101 6.71 4.82 9.45
CA LEU A 101 7.81 4.97 10.41
C LEU A 101 7.95 6.41 10.92
N CYS A 102 6.94 7.24 10.70
CA CYS A 102 6.89 8.67 11.03
C CYS A 102 5.61 9.01 11.81
N ASP A 103 5.60 10.17 12.45
CA ASP A 103 4.34 10.79 12.88
C ASP A 103 3.61 11.41 11.68
N LEU A 104 2.31 11.68 11.85
CA LEU A 104 1.39 12.06 10.75
C LEU A 104 1.12 13.57 10.67
N ASP A 105 1.67 14.34 11.60
CA ASP A 105 1.35 15.76 11.84
C ASP A 105 2.57 16.70 11.74
N HIS A 106 3.74 16.16 11.39
CA HIS A 106 4.94 16.95 11.09
C HIS A 106 4.86 17.62 9.72
#